data_AF-S7RTM8-F1
#
_entry.id   AF-S7RTM8-F1
#
_cell.length_a   1.000
_cell.length_b   1.000
_cell.length_c   1.000
_cell.angle_alpha   90.00
_cell.angle_beta   90.00
_cell.angle_gamma   90.00
#
_symmetry.space_group_name_H-M   'P 1'
#
loop_
_entity.id
_entity.type
_entity.pdbx_description
1 polymer ?
#
loop_
_entity_poly.entity_id
_entity_poly.type
_entity_poly.pdbx_seq_one_letter_code
_entity_poly.pdbx_strand_id
1 'polypeptide(L)' 'MPPVLLSRALDPLLGVFTGLTAYYLYETHPRTAPPPGERLQELAKWKWSRWQQEREERLRANEP' A
#
# COMPACT_ATOMS: atom_id res chain seq x y z
N MET A 1 -7.46 -22.12 -27.06
CA MET A 1 -7.46 -21.07 -26.02
C MET A 1 -6.56 -21.60 -24.91
N PRO A 2 -5.36 -21.03 -24.68
CA PRO A 2 -4.42 -21.61 -23.73
C PRO A 2 -4.99 -21.56 -22.30
N PRO A 3 -4.84 -22.61 -21.49
CA PRO A 3 -5.45 -22.69 -20.18
C PRO A 3 -4.71 -21.75 -19.22
N VAL A 4 -5.45 -20.91 -18.50
CA VAL A 4 -4.91 -20.07 -17.43
C VAL A 4 -4.51 -20.97 -16.26
N LEU A 5 -3.26 -21.42 -16.31
CA LEU A 5 -2.65 -22.23 -15.26
C LEU A 5 -2.54 -21.35 -14.00
N LEU A 6 -3.41 -21.67 -13.04
CA LEU A 6 -3.37 -21.37 -11.61
C LEU A 6 -4.24 -20.24 -11.05
N SER A 7 -4.40 -19.06 -11.66
CA SER A 7 -5.50 -18.12 -11.27
C SER A 7 -5.43 -16.80 -12.05
N ARG A 8 -6.50 -16.46 -12.76
CA ARG A 8 -6.66 -15.20 -13.53
C ARG A 8 -6.46 -13.92 -12.70
N ALA A 9 -6.43 -14.03 -11.37
CA ALA A 9 -6.29 -12.93 -10.43
C ALA A 9 -4.96 -12.91 -9.67
N LEU A 10 -4.19 -14.00 -9.63
CA LEU A 10 -2.96 -14.07 -8.82
C LEU A 10 -1.78 -13.41 -9.53
N ASP A 11 -1.66 -13.60 -10.84
CA ASP A 11 -0.64 -12.94 -11.66
C ASP A 11 -0.68 -11.40 -11.56
N PRO A 12 -1.83 -10.71 -11.68
CA PRO A 12 -1.88 -9.26 -11.48
C PRO A 12 -1.66 -8.85 -10.02
N LEU A 13 -2.09 -9.65 -9.04
CA LEU A 13 -1.84 -9.39 -7.61
C LEU A 13 -0.34 -9.42 -7.31
N LEU A 14 0.36 -10.43 -7.82
CA LEU A 14 1.80 -10.56 -7.73
C LEU A 14 2.52 -9.45 -8.51
N GLY A 15 2.03 -9.07 -9.68
CA GLY A 15 2.59 -7.95 -10.45
C GLY A 15 2.50 -6.61 -9.71
N VAL A 16 1.33 -6.30 -9.15
CA VAL A 16 1.13 -5.08 -8.34
C VAL A 16 2.00 -5.13 -7.07
N PHE A 17 2.01 -6.26 -6.37
CA PHE A 17 2.84 -6.43 -5.17
C PHE A 17 4.33 -6.27 -5.47
N THR A 18 4.79 -6.85 -6.58
CA THR A 18 6.19 -6.76 -7.03
C THR A 18 6.54 -5.33 -7.40
N GLY A 19 5.65 -4.61 -8.10
CA GLY A 19 5.84 -3.19 -8.43
C GLY A 19 5.95 -2.30 -7.19
N LEU A 20 5.06 -2.50 -6.20
CA LEU A 20 5.10 -1.78 -4.92
C LEU A 20 6.40 -2.07 -4.15
N THR A 21 6.82 -3.35 -4.13
CA THR A 21 8.04 -3.78 -3.44
C THR A 21 9.29 -3.20 -4.10
N ALA A 22 9.36 -3.22 -5.43
CA ALA A 22 10.47 -2.63 -6.18
C ALA A 22 10.57 -1.11 -5.94
N TYR A 23 9.43 -0.42 -5.90
CA TYR A 23 9.38 1.01 -5.57
C TYR A 23 9.84 1.29 -4.13
N TYR A 24 9.39 0.48 -3.16
CA TYR A 24 9.85 0.58 -1.78
C TYR A 24 11.36 0.40 -1.66
N LEU A 25 11.92 -0.56 -2.41
CA LEU A 25 13.36 -0.78 -2.44
C LEU A 25 14.11 0.40 -3.07
N TYR A 26 13.58 0.99 -4.15
CA TYR A 26 14.13 2.20 -4.76
C TYR A 26 14.18 3.39 -3.78
N GLU A 27 13.14 3.56 -2.98
CA GLU A 27 13.01 4.65 -2.01
C GLU A 27 13.90 4.50 -0.76
N THR A 28 14.28 3.26 -0.43
CA THR A 28 15.18 2.91 0.69
C THR A 28 16.66 2.93 0.31
N HIS A 29 17.00 3.07 -0.97
CA HIS A 29 18.39 3.14 -1.41
C HIS A 29 19.02 4.49 -1.02
N PRO A 30 20.15 4.51 -0.28
CA PRO A 30 20.76 5.73 0.26
C PRO A 30 21.30 6.70 -0.80
N ARG A 31 21.40 6.27 -2.08
CA ARG A 31 21.86 7.10 -3.21
C ARG A 31 20.73 7.72 -4.04
N THR A 32 19.52 7.19 -3.94
CA THR A 32 18.34 7.62 -4.73
C THR A 32 17.15 7.97 -3.84
N ALA A 33 17.33 7.92 -2.52
CA ALA A 33 16.29 8.22 -1.56
C ALA A 33 15.78 9.65 -1.81
N PRO A 34 14.49 9.83 -2.14
CA PRO A 34 13.90 11.15 -2.19
C PRO A 34 13.99 11.80 -0.80
N PRO A 35 14.01 13.15 -0.74
CA PRO A 35 14.12 13.88 0.50
C PRO A 35 13.04 13.44 1.52
N PRO A 36 13.36 13.44 2.82
CA PRO A 36 12.39 13.08 3.86
C PRO A 36 11.16 13.99 3.76
N GLY A 37 9.96 13.42 3.61
CA GLY A 37 8.71 14.14 3.32
C GLY A 37 8.08 13.86 1.94
N GLU A 38 8.84 13.37 0.96
CA GLU A 38 8.30 13.03 -0.39
C GLU A 38 7.96 11.54 -0.55
N ARG A 39 7.97 10.79 0.56
CA ARG A 39 7.89 9.34 0.48
C ARG A 39 6.45 8.84 0.37
N LEU A 40 6.16 7.97 -0.58
CA LEU A 40 4.81 7.40 -0.72
C LEU A 40 4.39 6.57 0.50
N GLN A 41 5.34 5.94 1.17
CA GLN A 41 5.11 5.25 2.44
C GLN A 41 4.63 6.18 3.57
N GLU A 42 5.11 7.43 3.62
CA GLU A 42 4.66 8.42 4.61
C GLU A 42 3.22 8.84 4.31
N LEU A 43 2.90 9.08 3.03
CA LEU A 43 1.54 9.37 2.58
C LEU A 43 0.58 8.21 2.85
N ALA A 44 1.02 6.97 2.60
CA ALA A 44 0.25 5.77 2.86
C ALA A 44 -0.01 5.58 4.36
N LYS A 45 1.01 5.82 5.20
CA LYS A 45 0.90 5.78 6.67
C LYS A 45 -0.08 6.84 7.17
N TRP A 46 -0.01 8.07 6.66
CA TRP A 46 -0.96 9.14 6.98
C TRP A 46 -2.40 8.79 6.58
N LYS A 47 -2.59 8.25 5.36
CA LYS A 47 -3.91 7.83 4.88
C LYS A 47 -4.48 6.71 5.75
N TRP A 48 -3.65 5.76 6.14
CA TRP A 48 -4.05 4.67 7.02
C TRP A 48 -4.41 5.16 8.42
N SER A 49 -3.61 6.06 9.02
CA SER A 49 -3.91 6.61 10.35
C SER A 49 -5.22 7.39 10.35
N ARG A 50 -5.47 8.18 9.29
CA ARG A 50 -6.75 8.88 9.12
C ARG A 50 -7.93 7.91 9.00
N TRP A 51 -7.79 6.85 8.20
CA TRP A 51 -8.84 5.85 8.04
C TRP A 51 -9.14 5.10 9.34
N GLN A 52 -8.13 4.79 10.15
CA GLN A 52 -8.32 4.19 11.47
C GLN A 52 -9.08 5.14 12.41
N GLN A 53 -8.70 6.43 12.44
CA GLN A 53 -9.41 7.44 13.23
C GLN A 53 -10.88 7.56 12.83
N GLU A 54 -11.18 7.66 11.53
CA GLU A 54 -12.57 7.69 11.04
C GLU A 54 -13.35 6.42 11.41
N ARG A 55 -12.70 5.26 11.45
CA ARG A 55 -13.33 4.01 11.90
C ARG A 55 -13.59 4.01 13.40
N GLU A 56 -12.65 4.45 14.20
CA GLU A 56 -12.81 4.57 15.65
C GLU A 56 -13.91 5.57 16.02
N GLU A 57 -13.98 6.70 15.33
CA GLU A 57 -15.05 7.70 15.49
C GLU A 57 -16.42 7.11 15.16
N ARG A 58 -16.54 6.35 14.06
CA ARG A 58 -17.80 5.67 13.70
C ARG A 58 -18.19 4.61 14.72
N LEU A 59 -17.23 3.89 15.28
CA LEU A 59 -17.48 2.89 16.31
C LEU A 59 -17.96 3.55 17.61
N ARG A 60 -17.30 4.63 18.06
CA ARG A 60 -17.71 5.40 19.24
C ARG A 60 -19.06 6.09 19.06
N ALA A 61 -19.35 6.62 17.87
CA ALA A 61 -20.64 7.23 17.57
C ALA A 61 -21.80 6.22 17.52
N ASN A 62 -21.49 4.94 17.38
CA ASN A 62 -22.46 3.85 17.33
C ASN A 62 -22.48 3.00 18.61
N GLU A 63 -21.80 3.47 19.66
CA GLU A 63 -21.86 2.92 21.03
C GLU A 63 -22.99 3.68 21.78
N PRO A 64 -24.04 2.99 22.27
CA PRO A 64 -25.26 3.60 22.82
C PRO A 64 -25.09 4.22 24.21
#